data_AF-A0A352ST80-F1
#
_entry.id   AF-A0A352ST80-F1
#
_cell.length_a   1.000
_cell.length_b   1.000
_cell.length_c   1.000
_cell.angle_alpha   90.00
_cell.angle_beta   90.00
_cell.angle_gamma   90.00
#
_symmetry.space_group_name_H-M   'P 1'
#
loop_
_entity.id
_entity.type
_entity.pdbx_description
1 polymer ?
#
loop_
_entity_poly.entity_id
_entity_poly.type
_entity_poly.pdbx_seq_one_letter_code
_entity_poly.pdbx_strand_id
1 'polypeptide(L)'
;GTNKLVAVVQPHRYSRLADLFDDFCACFNDADEVLVADVYAAGEAPIDGIDKNALVTGLRDRGHRGPAPLESREDLAREILQRTENGDLVMCLGAGDITSWAAALANEMDILRGGAS
;
A
#
# COMPACT_ATOMS: atom_id res chain seq x y z
N GLY A 1 -19.58 -9.10 3.08
CA GLY A 1 -20.32 -7.89 2.72
C GLY A 1 -19.92 -7.49 1.32
N THR A 2 -20.57 -6.49 0.72
CA THR A 2 -20.24 -5.99 -0.63
C THR A 2 -19.15 -4.91 -0.63
N ASN A 3 -18.61 -4.55 0.53
CA ASN A 3 -17.66 -3.46 0.68
C ASN A 3 -16.24 -3.98 0.45
N LYS A 4 -15.46 -3.26 -0.35
CA LYS A 4 -14.08 -3.61 -0.68
C LYS A 4 -13.13 -3.23 0.45
N LEU A 5 -12.09 -4.04 0.62
CA LEU A 5 -10.92 -3.73 1.43
C LEU A 5 -9.74 -3.34 0.52
N VAL A 6 -9.30 -2.09 0.63
CA VAL A 6 -8.06 -1.59 0.02
C VAL A 6 -6.97 -1.56 1.07
N ALA A 7 -5.99 -2.47 0.97
CA ALA A 7 -4.81 -2.48 1.80
C ALA A 7 -3.75 -1.53 1.21
N VAL A 8 -3.19 -0.64 2.03
CA VAL A 8 -2.03 0.20 1.67
C VAL A 8 -0.86 -0.30 2.50
N VAL A 9 0.14 -0.91 1.89
CA VAL A 9 1.29 -1.47 2.59
C VAL A 9 2.55 -0.66 2.33
N GLN A 10 3.26 -0.29 3.41
CA GLN A 10 4.63 0.20 3.35
C GLN A 10 5.53 -0.81 4.06
N PRO A 11 6.30 -1.64 3.32
CA PRO A 11 7.22 -2.59 3.93
C PRO A 11 8.28 -1.84 4.75
N HIS A 12 8.59 -2.31 5.95
CA HIS A 12 9.57 -1.71 6.83
C HIS A 12 10.87 -2.53 6.84
N ARG A 13 11.98 -1.89 6.45
CA ARG A 13 13.33 -2.47 6.24
C ARG A 13 13.41 -3.43 5.06
N TYR A 14 14.50 -3.31 4.30
CA TYR A 14 14.81 -4.20 3.19
C TYR A 14 15.13 -5.62 3.68
N SER A 15 15.91 -5.74 4.76
CA SER A 15 16.25 -7.04 5.35
C SER A 15 15.01 -7.84 5.76
N ARG A 16 14.04 -7.19 6.42
CA ARG A 16 12.79 -7.84 6.84
C ARG A 16 11.94 -8.27 5.65
N LEU A 17 11.85 -7.43 4.62
CA LEU A 17 11.12 -7.79 3.41
C LEU A 17 11.80 -8.97 2.69
N ALA A 18 13.13 -9.02 2.67
CA ALA A 18 13.88 -10.14 2.10
C ALA A 18 13.63 -11.45 2.88
N ASP A 19 13.78 -11.41 4.21
CA ASP A 19 13.67 -12.58 5.07
C ASP A 19 12.26 -13.21 5.04
N LEU A 20 11.23 -12.40 4.83
CA LEU A 20 9.82 -12.79 4.87
C LEU A 20 9.11 -12.60 3.53
N PHE A 21 9.86 -12.53 2.42
CA PHE A 21 9.30 -12.12 1.12
C PHE A 21 8.12 -12.98 0.70
N ASP A 22 8.26 -14.30 0.85
CA ASP A 22 7.22 -15.26 0.50
C ASP A 22 5.98 -15.14 1.39
N ASP A 23 6.16 -14.85 2.67
CA ASP A 23 5.07 -14.62 3.62
C ASP A 23 4.33 -13.32 3.31
N PHE A 24 5.06 -12.25 2.98
CA PHE A 24 4.47 -10.98 2.54
C PHE A 24 3.62 -11.17 1.28
N CYS A 25 4.09 -11.95 0.31
CA CYS A 25 3.32 -12.21 -0.89
C CYS A 25 2.06 -13.06 -0.64
N ALA A 26 1.99 -13.79 0.49
CA ALA A 26 0.86 -14.65 0.83
C ALA A 26 -0.17 -14.00 1.77
N CYS A 27 0.20 -12.96 2.52
CA CYS A 27 -0.60 -12.44 3.62
C CYS A 27 -1.67 -11.41 3.24
N PHE A 28 -1.73 -10.96 1.98
CA PHE A 28 -2.72 -9.97 1.52
C PHE A 28 -3.90 -10.57 0.75
N ASN A 29 -4.06 -11.89 0.71
CA ASN A 29 -5.10 -12.55 -0.08
C ASN A 29 -6.54 -12.20 0.34
N ASP A 30 -6.74 -11.69 1.55
CA ASP A 30 -8.05 -11.25 2.05
C ASP A 30 -8.40 -9.80 1.65
N ALA A 31 -7.45 -9.03 1.09
CA ALA A 31 -7.72 -7.71 0.55
C ALA A 31 -8.23 -7.80 -0.90
N ASP A 32 -9.14 -6.92 -1.28
CA ASP A 32 -9.62 -6.84 -2.67
C ASP A 32 -8.58 -6.12 -3.56
N GLU A 33 -7.95 -5.09 -3.01
CA GLU A 33 -6.87 -4.34 -3.65
C GLU A 33 -5.70 -4.12 -2.69
N VAL A 34 -4.48 -4.09 -3.22
CA VAL A 34 -3.26 -3.82 -2.46
C VAL A 34 -2.45 -2.74 -3.16
N LEU A 35 -2.27 -1.60 -2.51
CA LEU A 35 -1.33 -0.56 -2.90
C LEU A 35 -0.02 -0.75 -2.14
N VAL A 36 1.06 -1.01 -2.87
CA VAL A 36 2.39 -1.24 -2.29
C VAL A 36 3.22 0.03 -2.42
N ALA A 37 3.63 0.62 -1.31
CA ALA A 37 4.55 1.76 -1.29
C ALA A 37 6.01 1.31 -1.31
N ASP A 38 6.92 2.27 -1.49
CA ASP A 38 8.36 2.02 -1.37
C ASP A 38 8.72 1.54 0.04
N VAL A 39 9.79 0.75 0.13
CA VAL A 39 10.28 0.22 1.39
C VAL A 39 10.77 1.36 2.27
N TYR A 40 10.23 1.47 3.48
CA TYR A 40 10.79 2.34 4.49
C TYR A 40 12.13 1.77 4.96
N ALA A 41 13.23 2.38 4.49
CA ALA A 41 14.58 1.81 4.64
C ALA A 41 15.04 1.64 6.09
N ALA A 42 14.59 2.51 7.00
CA ALA A 42 15.06 2.56 8.40
C ALA A 42 16.60 2.52 8.54
N GLY A 43 17.31 3.20 7.64
CA GLY A 43 18.77 3.27 7.62
C GLY A 43 19.49 2.16 6.84
N GLU A 44 18.75 1.24 6.21
CA GLU A 44 19.34 0.20 5.36
C GLU A 44 19.60 0.68 3.94
N ALA A 45 20.64 0.10 3.32
CA ALA A 45 20.82 0.21 1.88
C ALA A 45 19.76 -0.65 1.17
N PRO A 46 19.28 -0.23 -0.01
CA PRO A 46 18.45 -1.06 -0.87
C PRO A 46 19.10 -2.43 -1.14
N ILE A 47 18.27 -3.46 -1.24
CA ILE A 47 18.69 -4.82 -1.61
C ILE A 47 18.11 -5.13 -2.99
N ASP A 48 18.96 -5.58 -3.93
CA ASP A 48 18.55 -5.90 -5.29
C ASP A 48 17.42 -6.94 -5.31
N GLY A 49 16.35 -6.64 -6.04
CA GLY A 49 15.17 -7.49 -6.15
C GLY A 49 14.24 -7.48 -4.93
N ILE A 50 14.52 -6.66 -3.92
CA ILE A 50 13.69 -6.51 -2.72
C ILE A 50 13.13 -5.09 -2.68
N ASP A 51 12.09 -4.86 -3.48
CA ASP A 51 11.46 -3.55 -3.60
C ASP A 51 9.93 -3.67 -3.80
N LYS A 52 9.30 -2.51 -3.93
CA LYS A 52 7.86 -2.35 -4.23
C LYS A 52 7.42 -3.19 -5.43
N ASN A 53 8.18 -3.15 -6.52
CA ASN A 53 7.82 -3.79 -7.79
C ASN A 53 7.96 -5.31 -7.70
N ALA A 54 9.01 -5.78 -7.01
CA ALA A 54 9.18 -7.20 -6.71
C ALA A 54 8.01 -7.72 -5.88
N LEU A 55 7.61 -7.00 -4.81
CA LEU A 55 6.47 -7.41 -3.98
C LEU A 55 5.15 -7.39 -4.76
N VAL A 56 4.89 -6.37 -5.58
CA VAL A 56 3.70 -6.34 -6.47
C VAL A 56 3.68 -7.56 -7.40
N THR A 57 4.83 -7.91 -7.99
CA THR A 57 4.95 -9.09 -8.86
C THR A 57 4.71 -10.37 -8.07
N GLY A 58 5.34 -10.52 -6.91
CA GLY A 58 5.17 -11.70 -6.05
C GLY A 58 3.74 -11.90 -5.54
N LEU A 59 3.00 -10.82 -5.29
CA LEU A 59 1.57 -10.86 -4.98
C LEU A 59 0.75 -11.39 -6.16
N ARG A 60 1.04 -10.92 -7.38
CA ARG A 60 0.37 -11.41 -8.61
C ARG A 60 0.66 -12.87 -8.85
N ASP A 61 1.91 -13.29 -8.70
CA ASP A 61 2.34 -14.68 -8.91
C ASP A 61 1.67 -15.64 -7.91
N ARG A 62 1.29 -15.14 -6.74
CA ARG A 62 0.50 -15.88 -5.74
C ARG A 62 -1.02 -15.77 -5.92
N GLY A 63 -1.48 -15.14 -6.99
CA GLY A 63 -2.88 -15.11 -7.40
C GLY A 63 -3.69 -13.90 -6.91
N HIS A 64 -3.06 -12.92 -6.28
CA HIS A 64 -3.73 -11.66 -5.93
C HIS A 64 -4.08 -10.88 -7.21
N ARG A 65 -5.34 -10.44 -7.34
CA ARG A 65 -5.86 -9.87 -8.60
C ARG A 65 -5.65 -8.37 -8.74
N GLY A 66 -5.57 -7.65 -7.62
CA GLY A 66 -5.49 -6.18 -7.60
C GLY A 66 -4.25 -5.56 -6.95
N PRO A 67 -3.02 -6.13 -7.00
CA PRO A 67 -1.87 -5.42 -6.47
C PRO A 67 -1.37 -4.36 -7.46
N ALA A 68 -1.05 -3.17 -6.95
CA ALA A 68 -0.49 -2.06 -7.72
C ALA A 68 0.58 -1.32 -6.92
N PRO A 69 1.62 -0.79 -7.58
CA PRO A 69 2.57 0.09 -6.92
C PRO A 69 1.90 1.44 -6.61
N LEU A 70 2.24 2.01 -5.47
CA LEU A 70 2.01 3.43 -5.17
C LEU A 70 3.26 4.20 -5.62
N GLU A 71 3.10 5.13 -6.55
CA GLU A 71 4.22 5.89 -7.13
C GLU A 71 4.88 6.80 -6.10
N SER A 72 4.09 7.51 -5.31
CA SER A 72 4.56 8.39 -4.24
C SER A 72 3.56 8.49 -3.09
N ARG A 73 4.01 9.05 -1.95
CA ARG A 73 3.12 9.34 -0.83
C ARG A 73 2.04 10.36 -1.23
N GLU A 74 2.40 11.32 -2.04
CA GLU A 74 1.53 12.41 -2.49
C GLU A 74 0.37 11.89 -3.35
N ASP A 75 0.59 10.77 -4.04
CA ASP A 75 -0.44 10.13 -4.87
C ASP A 75 -1.47 9.32 -4.06
N LEU A 76 -1.18 9.00 -2.79
CA LEU A 76 -2.01 8.09 -1.97
C LEU A 76 -3.48 8.53 -1.92
N ALA A 77 -3.74 9.79 -1.58
CA ALA A 77 -5.12 10.28 -1.45
C ALA A 77 -5.88 10.21 -2.78
N ARG A 78 -5.20 10.49 -3.90
CA ARG A 78 -5.77 10.39 -5.24
C ARG A 78 -6.07 8.94 -5.60
N GLU A 79 -5.15 8.03 -5.36
CA GLU A 79 -5.32 6.59 -5.62
C GLU A 79 -6.49 6.03 -4.83
N ILE A 80 -6.59 6.36 -3.53
CA ILE A 80 -7.70 5.91 -2.70
C ILE A 80 -9.04 6.45 -3.21
N LEU A 81 -9.12 7.73 -3.60
CA LEU A 81 -10.34 8.31 -4.17
C LEU A 81 -10.79 7.62 -5.47
N GLN A 82 -9.86 7.11 -6.28
CA GLN A 82 -10.18 6.42 -7.53
C GLN A 82 -10.60 4.97 -7.31
N ARG A 83 -10.16 4.34 -6.22
CA ARG A 83 -10.36 2.90 -5.95
C ARG A 83 -11.53 2.60 -5.03
N THR A 84 -11.94 3.58 -4.23
CA THR A 84 -12.95 3.39 -3.18
C THR A 84 -14.26 4.10 -3.45
N GLU A 85 -15.34 3.47 -2.99
CA GLU A 85 -16.69 4.03 -2.92
C GLU A 85 -17.15 4.14 -1.47
N ASN A 86 -18.33 4.73 -1.26
CA ASN A 86 -18.92 4.84 0.08
C ASN A 86 -19.18 3.45 0.67
N GLY A 87 -18.58 3.19 1.83
CA GLY A 87 -18.71 1.93 2.55
C GLY A 87 -17.47 1.04 2.46
N ASP A 88 -16.57 1.29 1.52
CA ASP A 88 -15.28 0.60 1.42
C ASP A 88 -14.37 0.93 2.61
N LEU A 89 -13.45 0.00 2.90
CA LEU A 89 -12.48 0.13 3.97
C LEU A 89 -11.08 0.31 3.38
N VAL A 90 -10.35 1.30 3.90
CA VAL A 90 -8.93 1.48 3.62
C VAL A 90 -8.13 1.13 4.86
N MET A 91 -7.17 0.22 4.73
CA MET A 91 -6.32 -0.22 5.83
C MET A 91 -4.86 0.04 5.50
N CYS A 92 -4.24 0.96 6.25
CA CYS A 92 -2.81 1.23 6.14
C CYS A 92 -2.00 0.29 7.05
N LEU A 93 -1.07 -0.45 6.45
CA LEU A 93 -0.30 -1.53 7.07
C LEU A 93 1.21 -1.28 6.94
N GLY A 94 1.91 -1.25 8.06
CA GLY A 94 3.37 -1.10 8.07
C GLY A 94 3.87 -0.53 9.37
N ALA A 95 5.10 -0.03 9.33
CA ALA A 95 5.75 0.67 10.43
C ALA A 95 6.53 1.86 9.87
N GLY A 96 6.81 2.86 10.71
CA GLY A 96 7.45 4.10 10.27
C GLY A 96 6.41 5.20 10.05
N ASP A 97 6.46 5.87 8.89
CA ASP A 97 5.66 7.05 8.61
C ASP A 97 4.27 6.76 8.05
N ILE A 98 3.95 5.53 7.63
CA ILE A 98 2.59 5.16 7.18
C ILE A 98 1.49 5.45 8.21
N THR A 99 1.79 5.45 9.51
CA THR A 99 0.83 5.87 10.55
C THR A 99 0.45 7.35 10.40
N SER A 100 1.42 8.21 10.05
CA SER A 100 1.14 9.62 9.75
C SER A 100 0.36 9.77 8.45
N TRP A 101 0.59 8.87 7.48
CA TRP A 101 -0.17 8.86 6.23
C TRP A 101 -1.65 8.56 6.49
N ALA A 102 -1.94 7.53 7.29
CA ALA A 102 -3.30 7.19 7.68
C ALA A 102 -4.02 8.34 8.41
N ALA A 103 -3.31 9.05 9.30
CA ALA A 103 -3.85 10.19 10.03
C ALA A 103 -4.19 11.40 9.12
N ALA A 104 -3.40 11.61 8.06
CA ALA A 104 -3.58 12.72 7.13
C ALA A 104 -4.56 12.41 5.98
N LEU A 105 -4.74 11.13 5.64
CA LEU A 105 -5.43 10.67 4.43
C LEU A 105 -6.84 11.27 4.26
N ALA A 106 -7.66 11.25 5.31
CA ALA A 106 -9.03 11.76 5.23
C ALA A 106 -9.06 13.25 4.85
N ASN A 107 -8.23 14.07 5.49
CA ASN A 107 -8.14 15.50 5.21
C ASN A 107 -7.59 15.77 3.80
N GLU A 108 -6.61 15.00 3.35
CA GLU A 108 -6.06 15.12 1.98
C GLU A 108 -7.12 14.78 0.92
N MET A 109 -7.93 13.74 1.16
CA MET A 109 -9.04 13.38 0.28
C MET A 109 -10.10 14.50 0.22
N ASP A 110 -10.42 15.12 1.36
CA ASP A 110 -11.36 16.24 1.42
C ASP A 110 -10.84 17.48 0.67
N ILE A 111 -9.55 17.79 0.81
CA ILE A 111 -8.90 18.87 0.06
C ILE A 111 -8.98 18.61 -1.45
N LEU A 112 -8.71 17.38 -1.90
CA LEU A 112 -8.78 17.02 -3.32
C LEU A 112 -10.22 17.11 -3.87
N ARG A 113 -11.21 16.72 -3.07
CA ARG A 113 -12.64 16.87 -3.44
C ARG A 113 -13.06 18.33 -3.51
N GLY A 114 -12.62 19.16 -2.56
CA GLY A 114 -12.95 20.59 -2.51
C GLY A 114 -12.23 21.43 -3.56
N GLY A 115 -10.98 21.08 -3.89
CA GLY A 115 -10.17 21.74 -4.92
C GLY A 115 -10.54 21.37 -6.36
N ALA A 116 -11.42 20.40 -6.56
CA ALA A 116 -11.98 20.02 -7.86
C ALA A 116 -13.23 20.84 -8.25
N SER A 117 -13.48 21.97 -7.56
CA SER A 117 -14.58 22.91 -7.84
C SER A 117 -14.20 23.96 -8.88
#